data_AF-A0A662T5I6-F1
#
_entry.id   AF-A0A662T5I6-F1
#
_cell.length_a   1.000
_cell.length_b   1.000
_cell.length_c   1.000
_cell.angle_alpha   90.00
_cell.angle_beta   90.00
_cell.angle_gamma   90.00
#
_symmetry.space_group_name_H-M   'P 1'
#
loop_
_entity.id
_entity.type
_entity.pdbx_description
1 polymer ?
#
loop_
_entity_poly.entity_id
_entity_poly.type
_entity_poly.pdbx_seq_one_letter_code
_entity_poly.pdbx_strand_id
1 'polypeptide(L)'
;MFRVVNVSKISAENVLAVYTGIMAVLYVLYGFLELANGTTSWLTPSTKLNLQLGVKVGDLNVPYAMPNPFAGFALLVTGIVFLRGVKGLWYKKPEGWAFTIVGLFLAGLLAVLSWLISLAHMLNTYYPLALGGVVEIPWSPLKEEWLLNPASTLFPAVLPTFLLYKWRRRFGIK
;
A
#
# COMPACT_ATOMS: atom_id res chain seq x y z
N MET A 1 -14.77 -48.77 5.06
CA MET A 1 -15.42 -47.50 5.43
C MET A 1 -14.52 -46.36 4.95
N PHE A 2 -14.74 -45.87 3.72
CA PHE A 2 -13.89 -44.84 3.13
C PHE A 2 -14.27 -43.47 3.71
N ARG A 3 -13.33 -42.86 4.45
CA ARG A 3 -13.45 -41.48 4.90
C ARG A 3 -13.31 -40.60 3.67
N VAL A 4 -14.44 -40.19 3.10
CA VAL A 4 -14.47 -39.16 2.06
C VAL A 4 -13.85 -37.90 2.67
N VAL A 5 -12.58 -37.65 2.36
CA VAL A 5 -11.93 -36.39 2.67
C VAL A 5 -12.66 -35.36 1.82
N ASN A 6 -13.57 -34.64 2.47
CA ASN A 6 -14.35 -33.58 1.87
C ASN A 6 -13.35 -32.48 1.50
N VAL A 7 -12.92 -32.47 0.23
CA VAL A 7 -12.01 -31.44 -0.31
C VAL A 7 -12.71 -30.10 -0.06
N SER A 8 -12.07 -29.31 0.78
CA SER A 8 -12.64 -28.17 1.48
C SER A 8 -13.44 -27.25 0.56
N LYS A 9 -14.69 -26.95 0.93
CA LYS A 9 -15.32 -25.68 0.54
C LYS A 9 -14.39 -24.56 1.01
N ILE A 10 -13.67 -23.93 0.08
CA ILE A 10 -12.90 -22.72 0.38
C ILE A 10 -13.92 -21.70 0.89
N SER A 11 -13.87 -21.38 2.19
CA SER A 11 -14.75 -20.35 2.74
C SER A 11 -14.31 -18.98 2.25
N ALA A 12 -15.25 -18.05 2.09
CA ALA A 12 -14.95 -16.66 1.71
C ALA A 12 -13.92 -16.01 2.67
N GLU A 13 -13.87 -16.45 3.91
CA GLU A 13 -12.91 -16.03 4.95
C GLU A 13 -11.49 -16.46 4.60
N ASN A 14 -11.31 -17.67 4.07
CA ASN A 14 -9.99 -18.16 3.65
C ASN A 14 -9.50 -17.38 2.44
N VAL A 15 -10.38 -17.08 1.47
CA VAL A 15 -10.04 -16.23 0.32
C VAL A 15 -9.62 -14.84 0.79
N LEU A 16 -10.39 -14.23 1.68
CA LEU A 16 -10.06 -12.93 2.23
C LEU A 16 -8.76 -12.96 3.03
N ALA A 17 -8.53 -14.00 3.84
CA ALA A 17 -7.30 -14.15 4.62
C ALA A 17 -6.08 -14.24 3.70
N VAL A 18 -6.15 -15.02 2.62
CA VAL A 18 -5.08 -15.12 1.62
C VAL A 18 -4.85 -13.76 0.95
N TYR A 19 -5.91 -13.08 0.51
CA TYR A 19 -5.80 -11.79 -0.15
C TYR A 19 -5.21 -10.71 0.75
N THR A 20 -5.73 -10.57 1.98
CA THR A 20 -5.17 -9.68 3.00
C THR A 20 -3.73 -10.07 3.33
N GLY A 21 -3.38 -11.36 3.25
CA GLY A 21 -2.02 -11.87 3.43
C GLY A 21 -1.07 -11.42 2.35
N ILE A 22 -1.49 -11.47 1.08
CA ILE A 22 -0.73 -10.94 -0.04
C ILE A 22 -0.49 -9.44 0.16
N MET A 23 -1.54 -8.67 0.48
CA MET A 23 -1.40 -7.24 0.72
C MET A 23 -0.48 -6.94 1.90
N ALA A 24 -0.65 -7.63 3.03
CA ALA A 24 0.23 -7.54 4.19
C ALA A 24 1.71 -7.70 3.82
N VAL A 25 2.04 -8.75 3.07
CA VAL A 25 3.41 -9.02 2.63
C VAL A 25 3.93 -7.90 1.74
N LEU A 26 3.12 -7.40 0.79
CA LEU A 26 3.51 -6.27 -0.06
C LEU A 26 3.80 -5.01 0.77
N TYR A 27 2.92 -4.62 1.69
CA TYR A 27 3.15 -3.45 2.56
C TYR A 27 4.42 -3.61 3.41
N VAL A 28 4.68 -4.81 3.94
CA VAL A 28 5.91 -5.07 4.72
C VAL A 28 7.15 -4.99 3.83
N LEU A 29 7.14 -5.62 2.66
CA LEU A 29 8.27 -5.61 1.73
C LEU A 29 8.62 -4.18 1.28
N TYR A 30 7.63 -3.42 0.83
CA TYR A 30 7.85 -2.02 0.43
C TYR A 30 8.23 -1.14 1.61
N GLY A 31 7.68 -1.40 2.81
CA GLY A 31 8.09 -0.71 4.02
C GLY A 31 9.56 -0.91 4.36
N PHE A 32 10.08 -2.14 4.22
CA PHE A 32 11.51 -2.41 4.39
C PHE A 32 12.37 -1.73 3.30
N LEU A 33 11.93 -1.75 2.04
CA LEU A 33 12.65 -1.11 0.94
C LEU A 33 12.78 0.41 1.15
N GLU A 34 11.67 1.10 1.43
CA GLU A 34 11.68 2.54 1.68
C GLU A 34 12.45 2.89 2.95
N LEU A 35 12.33 2.07 4.00
CA LEU A 35 13.10 2.29 5.22
C LEU A 35 14.60 2.12 4.98
N ALA A 36 15.02 1.12 4.21
CA ALA A 36 16.43 0.90 3.87
C ALA A 36 16.98 2.03 2.99
N ASN A 37 16.24 2.43 1.95
CA ASN A 37 16.62 3.55 1.08
C ASN A 37 16.69 4.87 1.88
N GLY A 38 15.68 5.13 2.72
CA GLY A 38 15.60 6.36 3.51
C GLY A 38 16.63 6.46 4.64
N THR A 39 16.89 5.36 5.35
CA THR A 39 17.90 5.33 6.42
C THR A 39 19.31 5.48 5.86
N THR A 40 19.62 4.83 4.73
CA THR A 40 20.92 4.99 4.08
C THR A 40 21.13 6.38 3.50
N SER A 41 20.11 6.96 2.83
CA SER A 41 20.20 8.34 2.34
C SER A 41 20.38 9.36 3.45
N TRP A 42 19.83 9.08 4.65
CA TRP A 42 19.97 9.98 5.80
C TRP A 42 21.33 9.82 6.49
N LEU A 43 21.79 8.58 6.71
CA LEU A 43 23.04 8.29 7.40
C LEU A 43 24.29 8.53 6.55
N THR A 44 24.19 8.33 5.23
CA THR A 44 25.31 8.50 4.30
C THR A 44 24.81 9.20 3.04
N PRO A 45 24.68 10.54 3.07
CA PRO A 45 24.16 11.31 1.93
C PRO A 45 24.93 11.07 0.61
N SER A 46 26.20 10.69 0.71
CA SER A 46 27.07 10.36 -0.43
C SER A 46 26.75 9.01 -1.08
N THR A 47 26.08 8.09 -0.38
CA THR A 47 25.77 6.74 -0.87
C THR A 47 24.26 6.58 -0.93
N LYS A 48 23.69 6.74 -2.12
CA LYS A 48 22.26 6.49 -2.34
C LYS A 48 22.05 5.01 -2.60
N LEU A 49 21.50 4.30 -1.62
CA LEU A 49 20.95 2.97 -1.86
C LEU A 49 19.65 3.14 -2.67
N ASN A 50 19.57 2.49 -3.84
CA ASN A 50 18.39 2.57 -4.70
C ASN A 50 17.79 1.18 -4.90
N LEU A 51 17.35 0.57 -3.79
CA LEU A 51 16.63 -0.70 -3.85
C LEU A 51 15.23 -0.43 -4.38
N GLN A 52 14.95 -0.94 -5.57
CA GLN A 52 13.65 -0.80 -6.22
C GLN A 52 13.11 -2.17 -6.58
N LEU A 53 11.84 -2.40 -6.25
CA LEU A 53 11.10 -3.60 -6.63
C LEU A 53 9.85 -3.15 -7.35
N GLY A 54 9.85 -3.21 -8.68
CA GLY A 54 8.73 -2.73 -9.46
C GLY A 54 8.96 -2.89 -10.95
N VAL A 55 7.96 -2.46 -11.72
CA VAL A 55 8.04 -2.41 -13.18
C VAL A 55 8.49 -1.01 -13.59
N LYS A 56 9.47 -0.93 -14.50
CA LYS A 56 9.93 0.35 -15.02
C LYS A 56 8.86 0.95 -15.94
N VAL A 57 8.35 2.13 -15.60
CA VAL A 57 7.39 2.91 -16.39
C VAL A 57 8.04 4.26 -16.67
N GLY A 58 8.56 4.44 -17.89
CA GLY A 58 9.39 5.59 -18.24
C GLY A 58 10.73 5.57 -17.48
N ASP A 59 10.99 6.62 -16.71
CA ASP A 59 12.24 6.78 -15.96
C ASP A 59 12.17 6.24 -14.51
N LEU A 60 10.96 5.93 -14.02
CA LEU A 60 10.72 5.48 -12.63
C LEU A 60 10.27 4.03 -12.56
N ASN A 61 10.52 3.38 -11.44
CA ASN A 61 9.97 2.07 -11.12
C ASN A 61 8.62 2.25 -10.39
N VAL A 62 7.63 1.43 -10.71
CA VAL A 62 6.31 1.45 -10.08
C VAL A 62 6.06 0.09 -9.42
N PRO A 63 5.77 0.03 -8.11
CA PRO A 63 5.82 1.13 -7.13
C PRO A 63 7.22 1.71 -6.94
N TYR A 64 7.30 3.04 -6.77
CA TYR A 64 8.56 3.77 -6.55
C TYR A 64 8.89 3.79 -5.05
N ALA A 65 9.86 2.97 -4.63
CA ALA A 65 10.30 2.94 -3.24
C ALA A 65 11.12 4.20 -2.93
N MET A 66 10.49 5.17 -2.28
CA MET A 66 11.11 6.45 -1.98
C MET A 66 12.23 6.31 -0.94
N PRO A 67 13.26 7.18 -0.99
CA PRO A 67 14.24 7.31 0.09
C PRO A 67 13.65 8.10 1.28
N ASN A 68 12.51 7.65 1.81
CA ASN A 68 11.83 8.30 2.93
C ASN A 68 11.61 7.29 4.09
N PRO A 69 12.35 7.42 5.21
CA PRO A 69 12.27 6.45 6.29
C PRO A 69 10.92 6.49 7.02
N PHE A 70 10.25 7.64 7.06
CA PHE A 70 8.93 7.76 7.69
C PHE A 70 7.83 7.08 6.87
N ALA A 71 7.88 7.22 5.54
CA ALA A 71 6.98 6.51 4.65
C ALA A 71 7.16 4.99 4.77
N GLY A 72 8.42 4.51 4.77
CA GLY A 72 8.73 3.11 4.99
C GLY A 72 8.24 2.57 6.34
N PHE A 73 8.43 3.32 7.43
CA PHE A 73 7.92 2.94 8.74
C PHE A 73 6.38 2.86 8.77
N ALA A 74 5.69 3.82 8.17
CA ALA A 74 4.23 3.81 8.09
C ALA A 74 3.70 2.61 7.29
N LEU A 75 4.37 2.24 6.20
CA LEU A 75 4.07 1.04 5.42
C LEU A 75 4.30 -0.24 6.24
N LEU A 76 5.40 -0.34 7.00
CA LEU A 76 5.67 -1.47 7.89
C LEU A 76 4.56 -1.65 8.94
N VAL A 77 4.19 -0.57 9.62
CA VAL A 77 3.12 -0.60 10.63
C VAL A 77 1.80 -1.06 9.98
N THR A 78 1.47 -0.51 8.82
CA THR A 78 0.26 -0.89 8.07
C THR A 78 0.27 -2.37 7.68
N GLY A 79 1.41 -2.88 7.20
CA GLY A 79 1.61 -4.28 6.85
C GLY A 79 1.47 -5.22 8.06
N ILE A 80 2.04 -4.86 9.22
CA ILE A 80 1.92 -5.63 10.47
C ILE A 80 0.46 -5.68 10.94
N VAL A 81 -0.27 -4.57 10.84
CA VAL A 81 -1.71 -4.53 11.15
C VAL A 81 -2.48 -5.49 10.25
N PHE A 82 -2.20 -5.51 8.94
CA PHE A 82 -2.80 -6.50 8.04
C PHE A 82 -2.40 -7.93 8.39
N LEU A 83 -1.14 -8.22 8.72
CA LEU A 83 -0.70 -9.55 9.15
C LEU A 83 -1.47 -10.04 10.38
N ARG A 84 -1.76 -9.13 11.33
CA ARG A 84 -2.59 -9.45 12.48
C ARG A 84 -4.03 -9.75 12.07
N GLY A 85 -4.56 -9.02 11.09
CA GLY A 85 -5.84 -9.28 10.44
C GLY A 85 -5.91 -10.69 9.82
N VAL A 86 -4.89 -11.08 9.05
CA VAL A 86 -4.78 -12.41 8.42
C VAL A 86 -4.88 -13.52 9.45
N LYS A 87 -4.08 -13.42 10.53
CA LYS A 87 -4.10 -14.41 11.61
C LYS A 87 -5.50 -14.54 12.20
N GLY A 88 -6.18 -13.42 12.47
CA GLY A 88 -7.53 -13.43 12.99
C GLY A 88 -8.55 -14.02 12.01
N LEU A 89 -8.47 -13.68 10.72
CA LEU A 89 -9.36 -14.20 9.67
C LEU A 89 -9.18 -15.71 9.46
N TRP A 90 -7.94 -16.20 9.46
CA TRP A 90 -7.63 -17.63 9.30
C TRP A 90 -8.21 -18.49 10.43
N TYR A 91 -8.16 -17.98 11.66
CA TYR A 91 -8.76 -18.63 12.84
C TYR A 91 -10.22 -18.21 13.10
N LYS A 92 -10.86 -17.49 12.17
CA LYS A 92 -12.26 -17.03 12.26
C LYS A 92 -12.57 -16.24 13.52
N LYS A 93 -11.60 -15.49 14.03
CA LYS A 93 -11.76 -14.62 15.20
C LYS A 93 -12.35 -13.26 14.78
N PRO A 94 -13.21 -12.64 15.62
CA PRO A 94 -13.76 -11.31 15.33
C PRO A 94 -12.66 -10.25 15.20
N GLU A 95 -11.55 -10.42 15.92
CA GLU A 95 -10.36 -9.55 15.84
C GLU A 95 -9.79 -9.43 14.42
N GLY A 96 -9.85 -10.49 13.60
CA GLY A 96 -9.28 -10.47 12.24
C GLY A 96 -9.93 -9.40 11.36
N TRP A 97 -11.24 -9.21 11.54
CA TRP A 97 -11.99 -8.17 10.84
C TRP A 97 -11.61 -6.77 11.31
N ALA A 98 -11.51 -6.57 12.62
CA ALA A 98 -11.12 -5.28 13.19
C ALA A 98 -9.76 -4.83 12.66
N PHE A 99 -8.74 -5.71 12.72
CA PHE A 99 -7.41 -5.39 12.20
C PHE A 99 -7.39 -5.18 10.67
N THR A 100 -8.18 -5.94 9.90
CA THR A 100 -8.27 -5.73 8.44
C THR A 100 -8.89 -4.36 8.11
N ILE A 101 -9.92 -3.93 8.84
CA ILE A 101 -10.54 -2.61 8.67
C ILE A 101 -9.57 -1.49 9.08
N VAL A 102 -8.86 -1.65 10.20
CA VAL A 102 -7.85 -0.68 10.64
C VAL A 102 -6.72 -0.58 9.61
N GLY A 103 -6.24 -1.71 9.08
CA GLY A 103 -5.23 -1.74 8.02
C GLY A 103 -5.71 -1.02 6.76
N LEU A 104 -6.96 -1.25 6.34
CA LEU A 104 -7.57 -0.55 5.21
C LEU A 104 -7.64 0.96 5.44
N PHE A 105 -8.02 1.38 6.65
CA PHE A 105 -8.07 2.80 7.02
C PHE A 105 -6.69 3.45 6.98
N LEU A 106 -5.67 2.79 7.55
CA LEU A 106 -4.28 3.26 7.50
C LEU A 106 -3.76 3.35 6.06
N ALA A 107 -3.98 2.31 5.25
CA ALA A 107 -3.63 2.29 3.84
C ALA A 107 -4.29 3.45 3.07
N GLY A 108 -5.58 3.69 3.31
CA GLY A 108 -6.32 4.79 2.69
C GLY A 108 -5.81 6.16 3.13
N LEU A 109 -5.51 6.34 4.42
CA LEU A 109 -4.94 7.59 4.92
C LEU A 109 -3.60 7.91 4.26
N LEU A 110 -2.71 6.92 4.13
CA LEU A 110 -1.41 7.08 3.48
C LEU A 110 -1.53 7.35 1.98
N ALA A 111 -2.47 6.70 1.29
CA ALA A 111 -2.74 6.95 -0.12
C ALA A 111 -3.27 8.37 -0.35
N VAL A 112 -4.26 8.80 0.44
CA VAL A 112 -4.80 10.17 0.37
C VAL A 112 -3.72 11.20 0.65
N LEU A 113 -2.88 10.99 1.67
CA LEU A 113 -1.76 11.88 1.94
C LEU A 113 -0.81 11.97 0.73
N SER A 114 -0.48 10.84 0.13
CA SER A 114 0.39 10.78 -1.05
C SER A 114 -0.21 11.53 -2.25
N TRP A 115 -1.53 11.41 -2.48
CA TRP A 115 -2.23 12.16 -3.52
C TRP A 115 -2.29 13.66 -3.24
N LEU A 116 -2.47 14.07 -1.98
CA LEU A 116 -2.46 15.48 -1.60
C LEU A 116 -1.07 16.11 -1.79
N ILE A 117 0.00 15.39 -1.47
CA ILE A 117 1.38 15.86 -1.70
C ILE A 117 1.66 15.99 -3.21
N SER A 118 1.27 14.98 -3.99
CA SER A 118 1.34 15.04 -5.46
C SER A 118 0.56 16.24 -6.03
N LEU A 119 -0.64 16.51 -5.51
CA LEU A 119 -1.43 17.67 -5.92
C LEU A 119 -0.74 18.98 -5.53
N ALA A 120 -0.12 19.05 -4.35
CA ALA A 120 0.66 20.21 -3.91
C ALA A 120 1.86 20.47 -4.84
N HIS A 121 2.57 19.43 -5.28
CA HIS A 121 3.64 19.54 -6.27
C HIS A 121 3.14 20.07 -7.61
N MET A 122 1.99 19.56 -8.08
CA MET A 122 1.35 20.05 -9.30
C MET A 122 1.01 21.54 -9.19
N LEU A 123 0.36 21.95 -8.10
CA LEU A 123 0.00 23.35 -7.85
C LEU A 123 1.23 24.25 -7.75
N ASN A 124 2.28 23.79 -7.07
CA ASN A 124 3.54 24.53 -6.95
C ASN A 124 4.22 24.73 -8.31
N THR A 125 4.13 23.74 -9.21
CA THR A 125 4.69 23.82 -10.56
C THR A 125 3.96 24.86 -11.43
N TYR A 126 2.64 24.97 -11.29
CA TYR A 126 1.82 25.86 -12.11
C TYR A 126 1.53 27.22 -11.46
N TYR A 127 1.83 27.39 -10.17
CA TYR A 127 1.67 28.68 -9.47
C TYR A 127 2.34 29.87 -10.17
N PRO A 128 3.55 29.75 -10.76
CA PRO A 128 4.18 30.85 -11.49
C PRO A 128 3.33 31.40 -12.65
N LEU A 129 2.52 30.56 -13.31
CA LEU A 129 1.65 31.01 -14.41
C LEU A 129 0.62 32.03 -13.94
N ALA A 130 0.13 31.91 -12.71
CA ALA A 130 -0.81 32.87 -12.13
C ALA A 130 -0.17 34.25 -11.89
N LEU A 131 1.17 34.31 -11.81
CA LEU A 131 1.95 35.53 -11.64
C LEU A 131 2.58 36.02 -12.96
N GLY A 132 2.23 35.43 -14.10
CA GLY A 132 2.82 35.76 -15.41
C GLY A 132 4.23 35.21 -15.63
N GLY A 133 4.69 34.28 -14.79
CA GLY A 133 5.94 33.54 -14.97
C GLY A 133 5.85 32.41 -15.99
N VAL A 134 6.96 31.71 -16.22
CA VAL A 134 7.07 30.59 -17.17
C VAL A 134 7.31 29.29 -16.40
N VAL A 135 6.74 28.19 -16.88
CA VAL A 135 6.98 26.83 -16.34
C VAL A 135 8.20 26.24 -17.02
N GLU A 136 9.26 25.97 -16.25
CA GLU A 136 10.49 25.36 -16.77
C GLU A 136 10.31 23.86 -17.03
N ILE A 137 9.73 23.13 -16.06
CA ILE A 137 9.51 21.69 -16.14
C ILE A 137 8.04 21.40 -15.81
N PRO A 138 7.24 20.88 -16.76
CA PRO A 138 5.84 20.59 -16.50
C PRO A 138 5.69 19.39 -15.56
N TRP A 139 4.71 19.47 -14.67
CA TRP A 139 4.34 18.36 -13.81
C TRP A 139 3.76 17.20 -14.63
N SER A 140 4.15 15.97 -14.32
CA SER A 140 3.66 14.77 -15.00
C SER A 140 3.36 13.65 -14.01
N PRO A 141 2.20 12.98 -14.08
CA PRO A 141 1.85 11.89 -13.18
C PRO A 141 2.78 10.68 -13.32
N LEU A 142 3.41 10.50 -14.49
CA LEU A 142 4.35 9.40 -14.75
C LEU A 142 5.74 9.66 -14.14
N LYS A 143 6.01 10.87 -13.68
CA LYS A 143 7.26 11.27 -13.03
C LYS A 143 7.07 11.67 -11.56
N GLU A 144 5.84 11.58 -11.06
CA GLU A 144 5.51 12.03 -9.71
C GLU A 144 5.75 10.91 -8.69
N GLU A 145 6.78 11.09 -7.88
CA GLU A 145 7.19 10.12 -6.87
C GLU A 145 6.02 9.77 -5.93
N TRP A 146 5.30 10.78 -5.41
CA TRP A 146 4.21 10.57 -4.43
C TRP A 146 3.00 9.87 -5.01
N LEU A 147 2.75 10.05 -6.31
CA LEU A 147 1.67 9.34 -6.99
C LEU A 147 2.03 7.87 -7.23
N LEU A 148 3.31 7.58 -7.48
CA LEU A 148 3.80 6.26 -7.86
C LEU A 148 4.36 5.44 -6.70
N ASN A 149 4.36 5.99 -5.48
CA ASN A 149 4.86 5.29 -4.29
C ASN A 149 3.99 4.08 -3.92
N PRO A 150 4.49 3.17 -3.05
CA PRO A 150 3.75 1.99 -2.62
C PRO A 150 2.44 2.33 -1.88
N ALA A 151 2.42 3.41 -1.10
CA ALA A 151 1.21 3.82 -0.38
C ALA A 151 0.03 4.13 -1.34
N SER A 152 0.29 4.92 -2.37
CA SER A 152 -0.67 5.29 -3.42
C SER A 152 -1.03 4.10 -4.31
N THR A 153 -0.03 3.36 -4.79
CA THR A 153 -0.24 2.31 -5.80
C THR A 153 -0.82 1.02 -5.24
N LEU A 154 -0.51 0.65 -3.99
CA LEU A 154 -1.08 -0.54 -3.36
C LEU A 154 -2.51 -0.34 -2.89
N PHE A 155 -2.93 0.89 -2.56
CA PHE A 155 -4.25 1.13 -1.98
C PHE A 155 -5.43 0.70 -2.88
N PRO A 156 -5.46 0.97 -4.20
CA PRO A 156 -6.47 0.42 -5.09
C PRO A 156 -6.55 -1.11 -5.05
N ALA A 157 -5.41 -1.78 -4.87
CA ALA A 157 -5.34 -3.23 -4.70
C ALA A 157 -5.78 -3.69 -3.29
N VAL A 158 -5.87 -2.82 -2.29
CA VAL A 158 -6.45 -3.19 -0.99
C VAL A 158 -7.98 -3.10 -1.01
N LEU A 159 -8.57 -2.18 -1.78
CA LEU A 159 -10.02 -1.92 -1.79
C LEU A 159 -10.92 -3.16 -1.93
N PRO A 160 -10.58 -4.21 -2.71
CA PRO A 160 -11.38 -5.42 -2.77
C PRO A 160 -11.60 -6.12 -1.42
N THR A 161 -10.71 -5.94 -0.42
CA THR A 161 -10.93 -6.43 0.95
C THR A 161 -12.23 -5.90 1.57
N PHE A 162 -12.58 -4.64 1.29
CA PHE A 162 -13.82 -4.01 1.75
C PHE A 162 -15.05 -4.59 1.05
N LEU A 163 -14.96 -4.83 -0.25
CA LEU A 163 -16.04 -5.44 -1.04
C LEU A 163 -16.32 -6.87 -0.56
N LEU A 164 -15.27 -7.65 -0.32
CA LEU A 164 -15.34 -9.00 0.25
C LEU A 164 -15.98 -9.00 1.65
N TYR A 165 -15.67 -8.00 2.48
CA TYR A 165 -16.33 -7.80 3.77
C TYR A 165 -17.83 -7.53 3.64
N LYS A 166 -18.22 -6.58 2.79
CA LYS A 166 -19.64 -6.23 2.56
C LYS A 166 -20.42 -7.42 2.02
N TRP A 167 -19.79 -8.23 1.16
CA TRP A 167 -20.38 -9.44 0.60
C TRP A 167 -20.69 -10.48 1.70
N ARG A 168 -19.76 -10.76 2.63
CA ARG A 168 -20.00 -11.65 3.79
C ARG A 168 -21.15 -11.19 4.67
N ARG A 169 -21.26 -9.88 4.93
CA ARG A 169 -22.35 -9.32 5.77
C ARG A 169 -23.71 -9.42 5.08
N ARG A 170 -23.77 -9.32 3.74
CA ARG A 170 -25.00 -9.43 2.95
C ARG A 170 -25.51 -10.86 2.80
N PHE A 171 -24.61 -11.84 2.68
CA PHE A 171 -24.95 -13.23 2.38
C PHE A 171 -24.92 -14.17 3.60
N GLY A 172 -24.82 -13.61 4.81
CA GLY A 172 -25.27 -14.30 6.03
C GLY A 172 -24.61 -15.66 6.29
N ILE A 173 -23.31 -15.82 5.99
CA ILE A 173 -22.56 -16.97 6.50
C ILE A 173 -22.29 -16.67 7.99
N LYS A 174 -23.18 -17.20 8.85
CA LYS A 174 -23.02 -17.24 10.30
C LYS A 174 -21.72 -17.93 10.67
#